data_AF-A0A529G390-F1
#
_entry.id   AF-A0A529G390-F1
#
_cell.length_a   1.000
_cell.length_b   1.000
_cell.length_c   1.000
_cell.angle_alpha   90.00
_cell.angle_beta   90.00
_cell.angle_gamma   90.00
#
_symmetry.space_group_name_H-M   'P 1'
#
loop_
_entity.id
_entity.type
_entity.pdbx_description
1 polymer ?
#
loop_
_entity_poly.entity_id
_entity_poly.type
_entity_poly.pdbx_seq_one_letter_code
_entity_poly.pdbx_strand_id
1 'polypeptide(L)'
;MTGKVRHLLNRDGRYFARLVIPKEVRPFLDGKTELRTPLGPDRRIALAKLPGAVADLQHKIGSAERKRSGGHVNPSNYRYPLSTPQMAALDYHGQIALDAEIRAHDHRYAAMSFDPAEGIPYREGFSGKLSDDELHALV
;
A
#
# COMPACT_ATOMS: atom_id res chain seq x y z
N MET A 1 21.42 39.75 3.37
CA MET A 1 20.74 39.11 2.22
C MET A 1 19.75 38.08 2.75
N THR A 2 18.44 38.37 2.74
CA THR A 2 17.43 37.42 3.21
C THR A 2 17.35 36.27 2.21
N GLY A 3 17.84 35.09 2.59
CA GLY A 3 17.86 33.92 1.73
C GLY A 3 16.46 33.61 1.17
N LYS A 4 16.41 33.28 -0.12
CA LYS A 4 15.18 32.86 -0.78
C LYS A 4 14.61 31.64 -0.05
N VAL A 5 13.45 31.80 0.58
CA VAL A 5 12.80 30.70 1.30
C VAL A 5 12.38 29.65 0.29
N ARG A 6 12.89 28.43 0.44
CA ARG A 6 12.63 27.31 -0.47
C ARG A 6 11.12 27.05 -0.56
N HIS A 7 10.61 26.77 -1.76
CA HIS A 7 9.20 26.50 -2.06
C HIS A 7 8.21 27.66 -1.86
N LEU A 8 8.65 28.82 -1.34
CA LEU A 8 7.81 29.99 -1.21
C LEU A 8 7.88 30.84 -2.49
N LEU A 9 6.73 31.06 -3.13
CA LEU A 9 6.58 31.97 -4.26
C LEU A 9 5.75 33.18 -3.82
N ASN A 10 6.23 34.38 -4.07
CA ASN A 10 5.42 35.59 -3.98
C ASN A 10 5.01 36.01 -5.40
N ARG A 11 3.72 36.22 -5.63
CA ARG A 11 3.18 36.74 -6.88
C ARG A 11 2.05 37.71 -6.55
N ASP A 12 2.17 38.93 -7.06
CA ASP A 12 1.17 39.99 -6.92
C ASP A 12 0.76 40.24 -5.45
N GLY A 13 1.74 40.22 -4.54
CA GLY A 13 1.53 40.44 -3.11
C GLY A 13 0.92 39.26 -2.35
N ARG A 14 0.71 38.11 -3.00
CA ARG A 14 0.23 36.88 -2.37
C ARG A 14 1.31 35.80 -2.36
N TYR A 15 1.37 35.08 -1.25
CA TYR A 15 2.29 33.95 -1.08
C TYR A 15 1.64 32.64 -1.48
N PHE A 16 2.44 31.78 -2.10
CA PHE A 16 2.08 30.45 -2.54
C PHE A 16 3.16 29.45 -2.14
N ALA A 17 2.76 28.23 -1.76
CA ALA A 17 3.64 27.08 -1.77
C ALA A 17 3.75 26.56 -3.20
N ARG A 18 4.97 26.30 -3.70
CA ARG A 18 5.23 25.82 -5.06
C ARG A 18 6.13 24.59 -5.07
N LEU A 19 5.69 23.58 -5.79
CA LEU A 19 6.49 22.37 -6.05
C LEU A 19 6.43 22.01 -7.54
N VAL A 20 7.57 21.70 -8.13
CA VAL A 20 7.67 21.29 -9.54
C VAL A 20 7.30 19.81 -9.64
N ILE A 21 6.51 19.46 -10.65
CA ILE A 21 6.12 18.07 -10.92
C ILE A 21 7.19 17.42 -11.82
N PRO A 22 7.77 16.27 -11.43
CA PRO A 22 8.67 15.50 -12.28
C PRO A 22 8.03 15.15 -13.62
N LYS A 23 8.79 15.21 -14.73
CA LYS A 23 8.27 15.02 -16.10
C LYS A 23 7.46 13.73 -16.25
N GLU A 24 7.94 12.65 -15.64
CA GLU A 24 7.37 11.32 -15.71
C GLU A 24 6.01 11.20 -14.99
N VAL A 25 5.74 12.07 -14.02
CA VAL A 25 4.54 12.04 -13.17
C VAL A 25 3.45 12.97 -13.71
N ARG A 26 3.78 13.90 -14.62
CA ARG A 26 2.83 14.88 -15.18
C ARG A 26 1.57 14.26 -15.80
N PRO A 27 1.64 13.14 -16.55
CA PRO A 27 0.43 12.51 -17.10
C PRO A 27 -0.60 12.14 -16.02
N PHE A 28 -0.16 11.90 -14.79
CA PHE A 28 -1.00 11.53 -13.64
C PHE A 28 -1.50 12.75 -12.83
N LEU A 29 -1.12 13.97 -13.23
CA LEU A 29 -1.47 15.24 -12.58
C LEU A 29 -1.93 16.28 -13.64
N ASP A 30 -2.84 15.88 -14.53
CA ASP A 30 -3.45 16.73 -15.57
C ASP A 30 -2.43 17.39 -16.54
N GLY A 31 -1.22 16.82 -16.68
CA GLY A 31 -0.17 17.42 -17.51
C GLY A 31 0.48 18.68 -16.90
N LYS A 32 0.15 19.05 -15.66
CA LYS A 32 0.69 20.24 -15.00
C LYS A 32 2.20 20.13 -14.81
N THR A 33 2.91 21.25 -14.96
CA THR A 33 4.37 21.32 -14.74
C THR A 33 4.74 21.59 -13.29
N GLU A 34 3.83 22.22 -12.53
CA GLU A 34 4.00 22.55 -11.12
C GLU A 34 2.66 22.60 -10.40
N LEU A 35 2.70 22.35 -9.09
CA LEU A 35 1.58 22.54 -8.18
C LEU A 35 1.80 23.81 -7.36
N ARG A 36 0.71 24.53 -7.14
CA ARG A 36 0.68 25.75 -6.31
C ARG A 36 -0.47 25.67 -5.32
N THR A 37 -0.21 26.07 -4.08
CA THR A 37 -1.23 26.24 -3.03
C THR A 37 -1.15 27.66 -2.49
N PRO A 38 -2.25 28.44 -2.49
CA PRO A 38 -2.25 29.79 -1.93
C PRO A 38 -2.10 29.75 -0.40
N LEU A 39 -1.24 30.60 0.14
CA LEU A 39 -0.98 30.72 1.59
C LEU A 39 -1.54 32.02 2.20
N GLY A 40 -1.85 33.00 1.34
CA GLY A 40 -2.40 34.31 1.72
C GLY A 40 -1.43 35.47 1.50
N PRO A 41 -1.84 36.71 1.82
CA PRO A 41 -1.05 37.91 1.58
C PRO A 41 0.01 38.21 2.66
N ASP A 42 -0.18 37.73 3.90
CA ASP A 42 0.77 37.97 4.99
C ASP A 42 1.94 36.97 4.94
N ARG A 43 3.16 37.51 4.88
CA ARG A 43 4.41 36.73 4.85
C ARG A 43 4.58 35.85 6.09
N ARG A 44 4.27 36.37 7.28
CA ARG A 44 4.52 35.66 8.54
C ARG A 44 3.59 34.44 8.65
N ILE A 45 2.32 34.65 8.31
CA ILE A 45 1.32 33.58 8.25
C ILE A 45 1.68 32.57 7.16
N ALA A 46 2.11 33.04 5.99
CA ALA A 46 2.51 32.16 4.90
C ALA A 46 3.69 31.26 5.28
N LEU A 47 4.69 31.80 5.98
CA LEU A 47 5.83 31.01 6.46
C LEU A 47 5.42 29.94 7.48
N ALA A 48 4.47 30.24 8.36
CA ALA A 48 3.94 29.27 9.31
C ALA A 48 3.15 28.14 8.62
N LYS A 49 2.38 28.46 7.57
CA LYS A 49 1.58 27.49 6.80
C LYS A 49 2.38 26.69 5.76
N LEU A 50 3.55 27.20 5.37
CA LEU A 50 4.36 26.65 4.28
C LEU A 50 4.70 25.15 4.46
N PRO A 51 5.15 24.65 5.62
CA PRO A 51 5.52 23.24 5.77
C PRO A 51 4.36 22.29 5.52
N GLY A 52 3.18 22.59 6.06
CA GLY A 52 1.97 21.77 5.84
C GLY A 52 1.53 21.77 4.38
N ALA A 53 1.48 22.95 3.75
CA ALA A 53 1.13 23.05 2.34
C ALA A 53 2.14 22.32 1.43
N VAL A 54 3.43 22.34 1.76
CA VAL A 54 4.45 21.57 1.03
C VAL A 54 4.26 20.07 1.21
N ALA A 55 3.95 19.60 2.41
CA ALA A 55 3.64 18.19 2.67
C ALA A 55 2.43 17.71 1.85
N ASP A 56 1.36 18.51 1.76
CA ASP A 56 0.20 18.19 0.94
C ASP A 56 0.55 18.08 -0.56
N LEU A 57 1.40 18.99 -1.05
CA LEU A 57 1.89 18.94 -2.43
C LEU A 57 2.75 17.71 -2.70
N GLN A 58 3.64 17.35 -1.76
CA GLN A 58 4.46 16.15 -1.85
C GLN A 58 3.59 14.88 -1.83
N HIS A 59 2.56 14.84 -0.99
CA HIS A 59 1.61 13.72 -0.93
C HIS A 59 0.86 13.52 -2.26
N LYS A 60 0.47 14.61 -2.93
CA LYS A 60 -0.16 14.56 -4.27
C LYS A 60 0.79 13.97 -5.31
N ILE A 61 2.06 14.39 -5.30
CA ILE A 61 3.09 13.84 -6.21
C ILE A 61 3.33 12.36 -5.91
N GLY A 62 3.54 11.98 -4.64
CA GLY A 62 3.76 10.57 -4.27
C GLY A 62 2.56 9.66 -4.60
N SER A 63 1.34 10.18 -4.52
CA SER A 63 0.14 9.44 -4.95
C SER A 63 0.09 9.24 -6.46
N ALA A 64 0.51 10.24 -7.23
CA ALA A 64 0.65 10.13 -8.68
C ALA A 64 1.79 9.17 -9.09
N GLU A 65 2.89 9.16 -8.36
CA GLU A 65 3.99 8.19 -8.54
C GLU A 65 3.52 6.74 -8.29
N ARG A 66 2.72 6.51 -7.24
CA ARG A 66 2.12 5.18 -6.97
C ARG A 66 1.16 4.71 -8.07
N LYS A 67 0.36 5.63 -8.63
CA LYS A 67 -0.50 5.32 -9.78
C LYS A 67 0.34 4.95 -11.00
N ARG A 68 1.44 5.68 -11.24
CA ARG A 68 2.37 5.38 -12.33
C ARG A 68 2.99 4.00 -12.21
N SER A 69 3.37 3.57 -11.02
CA SER A 69 3.94 2.24 -10.81
C SER A 69 2.91 1.11 -10.84
N GLY A 70 1.64 1.39 -11.21
CA GLY A 70 0.59 0.38 -11.29
C GLY A 70 0.19 -0.19 -9.93
N GLY A 71 0.43 0.55 -8.84
CA GLY A 71 0.23 0.02 -7.49
C GLY A 71 1.35 -0.90 -7.00
N HIS A 72 2.35 -1.23 -7.85
CA HIS A 72 3.57 -1.85 -7.39
C HIS A 72 4.38 -0.80 -6.62
N VAL A 73 4.29 -0.90 -5.30
CA VAL A 73 5.13 -0.13 -4.40
C VAL A 73 6.50 -0.78 -4.45
N ASN A 74 7.43 -0.18 -5.20
CA ASN A 74 8.81 -0.63 -5.16
C ASN A 74 9.40 -0.20 -3.80
N PRO A 75 9.79 -1.14 -2.91
CA PRO A 75 10.28 -0.80 -1.57
C PRO A 75 11.56 0.07 -1.61
N SER A 76 12.26 0.10 -2.74
CA SER A 76 13.40 0.99 -2.99
C SER A 76 13.03 2.47 -3.17
N ASN A 77 11.74 2.80 -3.42
CA ASN A 77 11.29 4.18 -3.67
C ASN A 77 10.88 4.93 -2.39
N TYR A 78 10.98 4.30 -1.22
CA TYR A 78 10.72 5.00 0.03
C TYR A 78 11.88 5.91 0.37
N ARG A 79 11.62 7.22 0.33
CA ARG A 79 12.60 8.26 0.64
C ARG A 79 12.96 8.34 2.13
N TYR A 80 12.18 7.70 2.99
CA TYR A 80 12.33 7.65 4.44
C TYR A 80 12.13 6.21 4.93
N PRO A 81 12.64 5.86 6.13
CA PRO A 81 12.33 4.58 6.76
C PRO A 81 10.82 4.35 6.83
N LEU A 82 10.40 3.12 6.55
CA LEU A 82 9.00 2.73 6.59
C LEU A 82 8.45 2.85 8.02
N SER A 83 7.25 3.41 8.17
CA SER A 83 6.53 3.30 9.44
C SER A 83 5.97 1.89 9.62
N THR A 84 5.70 1.47 10.85
CA THR A 84 5.11 0.14 11.14
C THR A 84 3.85 -0.16 10.33
N PRO A 85 2.88 0.78 10.17
CA PRO A 85 1.72 0.54 9.31
C PRO A 85 2.09 0.36 7.83
N GLN A 86 3.11 1.06 7.34
CA GLN A 86 3.57 0.91 5.96
C GLN A 86 4.25 -0.44 5.74
N MET A 87 5.05 -0.91 6.70
CA MET A 87 5.66 -2.24 6.65
C MET A 87 4.59 -3.34 6.61
N ALA A 88 3.59 -3.26 7.50
CA ALA A 88 2.50 -4.23 7.55
C ALA A 88 1.70 -4.29 6.25
N ALA A 89 1.39 -3.14 5.65
CA ALA A 89 0.69 -3.09 4.36
C ALA A 89 1.52 -3.73 3.23
N LEU A 90 2.83 -3.47 3.21
CA LEU A 90 3.74 -4.00 2.19
C LEU A 90 3.90 -5.52 2.31
N ASP A 91 4.05 -6.02 3.54
CA ASP A 91 4.10 -7.45 3.85
C ASP A 91 2.80 -8.15 3.43
N TYR A 92 1.64 -7.61 3.81
CA TYR A 92 0.33 -8.16 3.44
C TYR A 92 0.16 -8.27 1.91
N HIS A 93 0.55 -7.24 1.17
CA HIS A 93 0.53 -7.30 -0.30
C HIS A 93 1.50 -8.34 -0.87
N GLY A 94 2.67 -8.52 -0.24
CA GLY A 94 3.61 -9.59 -0.61
C GLY A 94 3.03 -10.97 -0.40
N GLN A 95 2.35 -11.21 0.72
CA GLN A 95 1.68 -12.48 1.01
C GLN A 95 0.57 -12.79 -0.01
N ILE A 96 -0.24 -11.80 -0.40
CA ILE A 96 -1.26 -11.97 -1.44
C ILE A 96 -0.61 -12.35 -2.78
N ALA A 97 0.49 -11.70 -3.15
CA ALA A 97 1.18 -11.99 -4.41
C ALA A 97 1.76 -13.42 -4.41
N LEU A 98 2.37 -13.83 -3.30
CA LEU A 98 2.89 -15.19 -3.14
C LEU A 98 1.76 -16.24 -3.19
N ASP A 99 0.66 -16.00 -2.49
CA ASP A 99 -0.53 -16.86 -2.53
C ASP A 99 -1.08 -16.99 -3.96
N ALA A 100 -1.16 -15.89 -4.71
CA ALA A 100 -1.56 -15.92 -6.11
C ALA A 100 -0.59 -16.74 -7.00
N GLU A 101 0.72 -16.63 -6.75
CA GLU A 101 1.75 -17.42 -7.45
C GLU A 101 1.62 -18.93 -7.15
N ILE A 102 1.43 -19.29 -5.88
CA ILE A 102 1.20 -20.67 -5.46
C ILE A 102 -0.05 -21.23 -6.14
N ARG A 103 -1.16 -20.48 -6.18
CA ARG A 103 -2.37 -20.91 -6.89
C ARG A 103 -2.17 -21.09 -8.39
N ALA A 104 -1.32 -20.27 -9.01
CA ALA A 104 -1.07 -20.34 -10.44
C ALA A 104 -0.16 -21.53 -10.83
N HIS A 105 0.77 -21.92 -9.95
CA HIS A 105 1.85 -22.86 -10.29
C HIS A 105 1.84 -24.18 -9.52
N ASP A 106 1.18 -24.28 -8.37
CA ASP A 106 1.11 -25.50 -7.58
C ASP A 106 -0.33 -25.96 -7.37
N HIS A 107 -0.73 -27.02 -8.09
CA HIS A 107 -2.02 -27.70 -7.93
C HIS A 107 -2.36 -28.12 -6.49
N ARG A 108 -1.37 -28.24 -5.59
CA ARG A 108 -1.58 -28.58 -4.18
C ARG A 108 -2.06 -27.41 -3.34
N TYR A 109 -2.18 -26.20 -3.90
CA TYR A 109 -2.69 -25.03 -3.16
C TYR A 109 -4.06 -25.28 -2.49
N ALA A 110 -4.88 -26.16 -3.07
CA ALA A 110 -6.19 -26.55 -2.56
C ALA A 110 -6.21 -27.94 -1.90
N ALA A 111 -5.07 -28.61 -1.82
CA ALA A 111 -4.97 -29.91 -1.18
C ALA A 111 -5.11 -29.73 0.33
N MET A 112 -6.26 -30.13 0.87
CA MET A 112 -6.40 -30.34 2.30
C MET A 112 -5.59 -31.58 2.67
N SER A 113 -4.57 -31.41 3.51
CA SER A 113 -3.92 -32.54 4.16
C SER A 113 -4.87 -33.08 5.22
N PHE A 114 -5.68 -34.08 4.86
CA PHE A 114 -6.34 -34.92 5.85
C PHE A 114 -5.36 -36.01 6.27
N ASP A 115 -5.31 -36.33 7.56
CA ASP A 115 -4.63 -37.55 7.99
C ASP A 115 -5.47 -38.74 7.53
N PRO A 116 -4.97 -39.61 6.64
CA PRO A 116 -5.72 -40.78 6.21
C PRO A 116 -6.12 -41.66 7.39
N ALA A 117 -5.35 -41.66 8.49
CA ALA A 117 -5.60 -42.48 9.68
C ALA A 117 -6.91 -42.09 10.38
N GLU A 118 -7.25 -40.80 10.44
CA GLU A 118 -8.49 -40.32 11.06
C GLU A 118 -9.74 -40.78 10.29
N GLY A 119 -9.63 -40.99 8.97
CA GLY A 119 -10.74 -41.43 8.13
C GLY A 119 -10.99 -42.94 8.12
N ILE A 120 -10.03 -43.75 8.59
CA ILE A 120 -10.13 -45.21 8.54
C ILE A 120 -11.30 -45.74 9.38
N PRO A 121 -11.49 -45.33 10.65
CA PRO A 121 -12.59 -45.86 11.48
C PRO A 121 -13.97 -45.56 10.88
N TYR A 122 -14.18 -44.36 10.33
CA TYR A 122 -15.43 -44.00 9.65
C TYR A 122 -15.68 -44.86 8.41
N ARG A 123 -14.64 -45.15 7.63
CA ARG A 123 -14.75 -46.05 6.47
C ARG A 123 -15.07 -47.49 6.90
N GLU A 124 -14.43 -47.97 7.95
CA GLU A 124 -14.63 -49.32 8.48
C GLU A 124 -16.03 -49.49 9.08
N GLY A 125 -16.52 -48.49 9.82
CA GLY A 125 -17.89 -48.41 10.31
C GLY A 125 -18.91 -48.41 9.17
N PHE A 126 -18.73 -47.58 8.14
CA PHE A 126 -19.60 -47.58 6.95
C PHE A 126 -19.61 -48.94 6.22
N SER A 127 -18.46 -49.63 6.21
CA SER A 127 -18.35 -50.97 5.60
C SER A 127 -18.86 -52.12 6.49
N GLY A 128 -19.37 -51.83 7.69
CA GLY A 128 -19.93 -52.82 8.61
C GLY A 128 -18.90 -53.71 9.30
N LYS A 129 -17.66 -53.23 9.45
CA LYS A 129 -16.56 -53.98 10.09
C LYS A 129 -16.41 -53.72 11.59
N LEU A 130 -17.04 -52.67 12.08
CA LEU A 130 -17.03 -52.29 13.49
C LEU A 130 -18.24 -52.88 14.21
N SER A 131 -18.07 -53.17 15.50
CA SER A 131 -19.16 -53.51 16.42
C SER A 131 -20.03 -52.30 16.74
N ASP A 132 -21.22 -52.53 17.29
CA ASP A 132 -22.15 -51.45 17.68
C ASP A 132 -21.52 -50.50 18.72
N ASP A 133 -20.71 -51.03 19.65
CA ASP A 133 -19.99 -50.23 20.65
C ASP A 133 -18.91 -49.34 20.01
N GLU A 134 -18.15 -49.89 19.06
CA GLU A 134 -17.13 -49.16 18.30
C GLU A 134 -17.73 -48.11 17.37
N LEU A 135 -18.90 -48.41 16.77
CA LEU A 135 -19.63 -47.46 15.94
C LEU A 135 -20.24 -46.33 16.78
N HIS A 136 -20.77 -46.65 17.97
CA HIS A 136 -21.31 -45.65 18.89
C HIS A 136 -20.24 -44.70 19.42
N ALA A 137 -18.99 -45.16 19.56
CA ALA A 137 -17.87 -44.32 19.96
C ALA A 137 -17.40 -43.30 18.88
N LEU A 138 -17.83 -43.45 17.62
CA LEU A 138 -17.44 -42.59 16.50
C LEU A 138 -18.38 -41.38 16.27
N VAL A 139 -19.55 -41.33 16.91
CA VAL A 139 -20.63 -40.33 16.72
C VAL A 139 -20.96 -39.64 18.04
#